data_AF-A0A6I2KTS7-F1
#
_entry.id   AF-A0A6I2KTS7-F1
#
_cell.length_a   1.000
_cell.length_b   1.000
_cell.length_c   1.000
_cell.angle_alpha   90.00
_cell.angle_beta   90.00
_cell.angle_gamma   90.00
#
_symmetry.space_group_name_H-M   'P 1'
#
loop_
_entity.id
_entity.type
_entity.pdbx_description
1 polymer ?
#
loop_
_entity_poly.entity_id
_entity_poly.type
_entity_poly.pdbx_seq_one_letter_code
_entity_poly.pdbx_strand_id
1 'polypeptide(L)' 'MGKIVAAALDLDVLLAAYSAGRMGRREIEQASELWFGQILQEMAHRHLPLPRVDARQHYNLTQQRLFERVFG' A
#
# COMPACT_ATOMS: atom_id res chain seq x y z
N MET A 1 -13.15 20.75 22.67
CA MET A 1 -13.17 19.38 22.09
C MET A 1 -12.34 19.42 20.81
N GLY A 2 -11.12 18.89 20.86
CA GLY A 2 -10.14 19.02 19.79
C GLY A 2 -10.53 18.22 18.55
N LYS A 3 -10.78 18.93 17.44
CA LYS A 3 -10.69 18.33 16.12
C LYS A 3 -9.22 17.97 15.91
N ILE A 4 -8.91 16.69 15.99
CA ILE A 4 -7.64 16.18 15.47
C ILE A 4 -7.68 16.55 13.99
N VAL A 5 -6.91 17.58 13.66
CA VAL A 5 -6.66 18.01 12.30
C VAL A 5 -5.91 16.83 11.68
N ALA A 6 -6.63 15.95 10.99
CA ALA A 6 -6.03 15.14 9.94
C ALA A 6 -5.58 16.17 8.90
N ALA A 7 -4.37 16.69 9.10
CA ALA A 7 -3.71 17.53 8.13
C ALA A 7 -3.78 16.76 6.82
N ALA A 8 -4.35 17.39 5.79
CA ALA A 8 -4.33 16.87 4.43
C ALA A 8 -2.87 16.58 4.10
N LEU A 9 -2.45 15.32 4.28
CA LEU A 9 -1.14 14.85 3.89
C LEU A 9 -1.11 15.02 2.38
N ASP A 10 -0.07 15.69 1.89
CA ASP A 10 0.16 15.84 0.46
C ASP A 10 0.11 14.46 -0.21
N LEU A 11 -0.70 14.35 -1.26
CA LEU A 11 -0.88 13.11 -2.01
C LEU A 11 0.47 12.55 -2.48
N ASP A 12 1.43 13.41 -2.82
CA ASP A 12 2.76 12.97 -3.24
C ASP A 12 3.50 12.23 -2.12
N VAL A 13 3.35 12.68 -0.87
CA VAL A 13 3.93 12.02 0.31
C VAL A 13 3.28 10.66 0.55
N LEU A 14 1.95 10.59 0.43
CA LEU A 14 1.20 9.35 0.60
C LEU A 14 1.59 8.31 -0.46
N LEU A 15 1.64 8.71 -1.73
CA LEU A 15 2.00 7.84 -2.84
C LEU A 15 3.45 7.35 -2.72
N ALA A 16 4.39 8.22 -2.30
CA ALA A 16 5.77 7.81 -2.06
C ALA A 16 5.91 6.82 -0.89
N ALA A 17 5.15 7.01 0.20
CA ALA A 17 5.13 6.07 1.32
C ALA A 17 4.56 4.71 0.92
N TYR A 18 3.46 4.72 0.16
CA TYR A 18 2.84 3.51 -0.38
C TYR A 18 3.74 2.78 -1.37
N SER A 19 4.33 3.50 -2.33
CA SER A 19 5.31 2.96 -3.29
C SER A 19 6.50 2.28 -2.60
N ALA A 20 7.00 2.89 -1.52
CA ALA A 20 8.09 2.34 -0.71
C ALA A 20 7.68 1.13 0.16
N GLY A 21 6.42 0.73 0.16
CA GLY A 21 5.91 -0.36 1.00
C GLY A 21 5.83 -0.02 2.49
N ARG A 22 5.91 1.27 2.86
CA ARG A 22 5.79 1.75 4.25
C ARG A 22 4.35 1.97 4.70
N MET A 23 3.42 1.91 3.76
CA MET A 23 1.99 2.13 3.95
C MET A 23 1.22 1.00 3.27
N GLY A 24 0.15 0.53 3.90
CA GLY A 24 -0.71 -0.51 3.34
C GLY A 24 -1.76 0.05 2.37
N ARG A 25 -2.35 -0.82 1.53
CA ARG A 25 -3.41 -0.40 0.59
C ARG A 25 -4.58 0.31 1.29
N ARG A 26 -5.14 -0.29 2.34
CA ARG A 26 -6.29 0.29 3.06
C ARG A 26 -5.95 1.64 3.69
N GLU A 27 -4.72 1.80 4.14
CA GLU A 27 -4.24 3.00 4.79
C GLU A 27 -4.14 4.17 3.79
N ILE A 28 -3.60 3.93 2.59
CA ILE A 28 -3.58 4.97 1.54
C ILE A 28 -4.98 5.29 1.01
N GLU A 29 -5.87 4.31 0.83
CA GLU A 29 -7.26 4.55 0.40
C GLU A 29 -8.00 5.47 1.39
N GLN A 30 -7.76 5.29 2.70
CA GLN A 30 -8.35 6.15 3.73
C GLN A 30 -7.69 7.52 3.81
N ALA A 31 -6.37 7.60 3.71
CA ALA A 31 -5.64 8.86 3.87
C ALA A 31 -5.76 9.79 2.66
N SER A 32 -5.89 9.24 1.45
CA SER A 32 -6.02 10.01 0.21
C SER A 32 -7.46 10.25 -0.22
N GLU A 33 -8.42 9.55 0.38
CA GLU A 33 -9.83 9.48 -0.05
C GLU A 33 -10.01 8.99 -1.51
N LEU A 34 -8.98 8.39 -2.10
CA LEU A 34 -8.99 7.84 -3.44
C LEU A 34 -9.23 6.34 -3.42
N TRP A 35 -9.90 5.84 -4.45
CA TRP A 35 -10.07 4.41 -4.65
C TRP A 35 -8.76 3.80 -5.18
N PHE A 36 -8.52 2.52 -4.91
CA PHE A 36 -7.29 1.85 -5.34
C PHE A 36 -6.95 2.06 -6.83
N GLY A 37 -7.93 1.99 -7.73
CA GLY A 37 -7.70 2.24 -9.16
C GLY A 37 -7.20 3.66 -9.46
N GLN A 38 -7.71 4.66 -8.75
CA GLN A 38 -7.27 6.05 -8.88
C GLN A 38 -5.86 6.23 -8.31
N ILE A 39 -5.56 5.60 -7.17
CA ILE A 39 -4.20 5.58 -6.60
C ILE A 39 -3.20 5.02 -7.61
N LEU A 40 -3.52 3.90 -8.26
CA LEU A 40 -2.65 3.32 -9.30
C LEU A 40 -2.45 4.27 -10.49
N GLN A 41 -3.49 4.98 -10.92
CA GLN A 41 -3.37 6.00 -11.96
C GLN A 41 -2.47 7.16 -11.51
N GLU A 42 -2.66 7.69 -10.31
CA GLU A 42 -1.84 8.77 -9.78
C GLU A 42 -0.36 8.38 -9.63
N MET A 43 -0.08 7.14 -9.23
CA MET A 43 1.27 6.57 -9.21
C MET A 43 1.87 6.49 -10.62
N ALA A 44 1.10 6.01 -11.60
CA ALA A 44 1.55 5.89 -12.98
C ALA A 44 1.89 7.26 -13.59
N HIS A 45 1.04 8.28 -13.36
CA HIS A 45 1.29 9.65 -13.82
C HIS A 45 2.58 10.25 -13.24
N ARG A 46 3.00 9.83 -12.03
CA ARG A 46 4.21 10.30 -11.35
C ARG A 46 5.42 9.38 -11.57
N HIS A 47 5.29 8.36 -12.40
CA HIS A 47 6.32 7.33 -12.61
C HIS A 47 6.80 6.66 -11.32
N LEU A 48 5.91 6.54 -10.32
CA LEU A 48 6.22 5.86 -9.07
C LEU A 48 6.14 4.34 -9.26
N PRO A 49 7.10 3.57 -8.72
CA PRO A 49 7.04 2.12 -8.81
C PRO A 49 5.86 1.59 -7.99
N LEU A 50 5.19 0.56 -8.49
CA LEU A 50 4.15 -0.14 -7.74
C LEU A 50 4.76 -0.78 -6.48
N PRO A 51 4.02 -0.79 -5.35
CA PRO A 51 4.51 -1.43 -4.15
C PRO A 51 4.78 -2.89 -4.42
N ARG A 52 5.94 -3.37 -3.97
CA ARG A 52 6.24 -4.79 -3.94
C ARG A 52 5.39 -5.41 -2.86
N VAL A 53 4.26 -6.00 -3.25
CA VAL A 53 3.45 -6.81 -2.34
C VAL A 53 4.24 -8.09 -2.06
N ASP A 54 4.90 -8.17 -0.90
CA ASP A 54 5.45 -9.45 -0.45
C ASP A 54 4.28 -10.34 -0.03
N ALA A 55 3.79 -11.14 -0.98
CA ALA A 55 2.66 -12.04 -0.76
C ALA A 55 2.88 -13.00 0.42
N ARG A 56 4.15 -13.25 0.82
CA ARG A 56 4.51 -14.11 1.94
C ARG A 56 4.04 -13.53 3.28
N GLN A 57 3.88 -12.21 3.39
CA GLN A 57 3.37 -11.57 4.62
C GLN A 57 1.91 -11.93 4.94
N HIS A 58 1.16 -12.46 3.98
CA HIS A 58 -0.24 -12.85 4.14
C HIS A 58 -0.47 -14.36 4.07
N TYR A 59 0.60 -15.15 4.01
CA TYR A 59 0.44 -16.59 4.02
C TYR A 59 -0.05 -17.05 5.38
N ASN A 60 -1.17 -17.76 5.38
CA ASN A 60 -1.48 -18.62 6.51
C ASN A 60 -0.49 -19.80 6.55
N LEU A 61 -0.48 -20.51 7.68
CA LEU A 61 0.43 -21.64 7.92
C LEU A 61 0.39 -22.71 6.81
N THR A 62 -0.77 -22.92 6.18
CA THR A 62 -0.92 -23.87 5.07
C THR A 62 -0.28 -23.35 3.79
N GLN A 63 -0.50 -22.08 3.46
CA GLN A 63 0.07 -21.43 2.28
C GLN A 63 1.59 -21.31 2.38
N GLN A 64 2.11 -21.02 3.57
CA GLN A 64 3.55 -20.94 3.82
C GLN A 64 4.24 -22.29 3.61
N ARG A 65 3.68 -23.36 4.20
CA ARG A 65 4.19 -24.73 3.99
C ARG A 65 4.12 -25.17 2.53
N LEU A 66 3.04 -24.81 1.82
CA LEU A 66 2.92 -25.11 0.39
C LEU A 66 4.00 -24.40 -0.42
N PHE A 67 4.24 -23.13 -0.14
CA PHE A 67 5.29 -22.35 -0.81
C PHE A 67 6.68 -22.94 -0.59
N GLU A 68 7.04 -23.21 0.67
CA GLU A 68 8.32 -23.84 1.03
C GLU A 68 8.50 -25.19 0.33
N ARG A 69 7.46 -26.00 0.22
CA ARG A 69 7.54 -27.30 -0.45
C ARG A 69 7.81 -27.20 -1.96
N VAL A 70 7.32 -26.15 -2.62
CA VAL A 70 7.40 -26.02 -4.09
C VAL A 70 8.66 -25.26 -4.51
N PHE A 71 9.10 -24.29 -3.71
CA PHE A 71 10.15 -23.34 -4.10
C PHE A 71 11.33 -23.23 -3.10
N GLY A 72 11.24 -23.83 -1.92
CA GLY A 72 12.30 -23.87 -0.91
C GLY A 72 13.22 -25.08 -1.10
#